data_AF-A0A3M1AM34-F1
#
_entry.id   AF-A0A3M1AM34-F1
#
_cell.length_a   1.000
_cell.length_b   1.000
_cell.length_c   1.000
_cell.angle_alpha   90.00
_cell.angle_beta   90.00
_cell.angle_gamma   90.00
#
_symmetry.space_group_name_H-M   'P 1'
#
loop_
_entity.id
_entity.type
_entity.pdbx_description
1 polymer ?
#
loop_
_entity_poly.entity_id
_entity_poly.type
_entity_poly.pdbx_seq_one_letter_code
_entity_poly.pdbx_strand_id
1 'polypeptide(L)'
;MNYSKLDKFYLNTLETFQSNPENILTELVPDIHTVHDFLQNLAPDSLKLDNLKLSWIKNKPGGDLRLLYTARHKEPYFFFARRLPFYKGKQYAMRMNQIFARAIQRHERLKEFGRAAIYSTDLGFLFEFYPADRCLSTLIQTTDPEFMKLVLQQTLTQKTNGKKLHEVTINSVQYKPERKCLLRYQLEWKNPDSKQLYYGKIFHKVRQVFVKKIRIFQHWQNSVFKIPEPVALLPGLNMELLSSIPGTHLSRLCTQDNFPDICSRIASGLLEFQKTPVTLPDMRRISEEISQLKSWGNEFALFWPQQAPLIHRLVDRLTGNLLQRWPSLPTPVHGDFHVANILVDDNQLGLIDFENCFMGPPAIDVGSFYAQLKLLSLKTCKQHTALDESVHAFLDTYQTHCEPDARSMLPTYCALSCLWCAYYQCLLRPVKPGWLERAHIMLELSERILQTGEL
;
A
#
# COMPACT_ATOMS: atom_id res chain seq x y z
N MET A 1 -10.35 -16.88 -20.55
CA MET A 1 -10.65 -15.57 -21.17
C MET A 1 -10.04 -15.59 -22.57
N ASN A 2 -10.82 -15.30 -23.62
CA ASN A 2 -10.33 -15.27 -25.01
C ASN A 2 -9.36 -14.09 -25.21
N TYR A 3 -8.10 -14.40 -25.54
CA TYR A 3 -6.98 -13.46 -25.70
C TYR A 3 -6.90 -12.80 -27.11
N SER A 4 -8.00 -12.63 -27.84
CA SER A 4 -7.93 -12.27 -29.28
C SER A 4 -8.15 -10.79 -29.64
N LYS A 5 -8.01 -9.85 -28.71
CA LYS A 5 -7.95 -8.41 -29.04
C LYS A 5 -6.86 -7.71 -28.25
N LEU A 6 -5.61 -8.01 -28.61
CA LEU A 6 -4.49 -7.11 -28.35
C LEU A 6 -4.71 -5.87 -29.22
N ASP A 7 -5.10 -4.77 -28.59
CA ASP A 7 -5.31 -3.47 -29.26
C ASP A 7 -4.02 -3.05 -29.99
N LYS A 8 -4.14 -2.43 -31.17
CA LYS A 8 -2.99 -1.83 -31.90
C LYS A 8 -2.18 -0.86 -31.02
N PHE A 9 -2.83 -0.25 -30.02
CA PHE A 9 -2.16 0.58 -29.01
C PHE A 9 -1.25 -0.24 -28.08
N TYR A 10 -1.64 -1.46 -27.71
CA TYR A 10 -0.81 -2.35 -26.89
C TYR A 10 0.44 -2.82 -27.65
N LEU A 11 0.32 -3.05 -28.95
CA LEU A 11 1.47 -3.33 -29.83
C LEU A 11 2.39 -2.11 -29.98
N ASN A 12 1.85 -0.91 -30.22
CA ASN A 12 2.66 0.31 -30.26
C ASN A 12 3.31 0.64 -28.91
N THR A 13 2.60 0.44 -27.79
CA THR A 13 3.20 0.66 -26.47
C THR A 13 4.30 -0.39 -26.25
N LEU A 14 4.10 -1.67 -26.63
CA LEU A 14 5.13 -2.72 -26.62
C LEU A 14 6.33 -2.41 -27.53
N GLU A 15 6.14 -1.80 -28.69
CA GLU A 15 7.21 -1.38 -29.58
C GLU A 15 8.02 -0.20 -29.00
N THR A 16 7.35 0.82 -28.43
CA THR A 16 8.03 1.87 -27.66
C THR A 16 8.72 1.30 -26.41
N PHE A 17 8.09 0.33 -25.72
CA PHE A 17 8.65 -0.40 -24.57
C PHE A 17 9.90 -1.22 -24.94
N GLN A 18 9.96 -1.80 -26.15
CA GLN A 18 11.08 -2.62 -26.64
C GLN A 18 12.33 -1.79 -26.97
N SER A 19 12.16 -0.51 -27.31
CA SER A 19 13.26 0.36 -27.73
C SER A 19 13.95 1.11 -26.58
N ASN A 20 13.20 1.56 -25.57
CA ASN A 20 13.77 2.17 -24.35
C ASN A 20 12.79 2.14 -23.16
N PRO A 21 12.86 1.13 -22.27
CA PRO A 21 11.97 1.01 -21.13
C PRO A 21 12.12 2.14 -20.09
N GLU A 22 13.18 2.95 -20.11
CA GLU A 22 13.29 4.08 -19.18
C GLU A 22 12.46 5.31 -19.61
N ASN A 23 12.13 5.44 -20.89
CA ASN A 23 11.38 6.57 -21.47
C ASN A 23 9.84 6.40 -21.47
N ILE A 24 9.33 5.34 -20.85
CA ILE A 24 7.89 5.03 -20.77
C ILE A 24 7.06 6.21 -20.23
N LEU A 25 7.65 7.00 -19.33
CA LEU A 25 6.93 8.03 -18.59
C LEU A 25 6.83 9.36 -19.31
N THR A 26 7.87 9.71 -20.07
CA THR A 26 7.92 10.99 -20.77
C THR A 26 6.85 11.11 -21.84
N GLU A 27 6.39 9.99 -22.41
CA GLU A 27 5.35 10.01 -23.45
C GLU A 27 3.92 9.81 -22.91
N LEU A 28 3.77 9.13 -21.76
CA LEU A 28 2.45 8.80 -21.22
C LEU A 28 1.93 9.79 -20.17
N VAL A 29 2.83 10.41 -19.42
CA VAL A 29 2.49 11.32 -18.33
C VAL A 29 2.68 12.77 -18.80
N PRO A 30 1.68 13.64 -18.63
CA PRO A 30 1.86 15.05 -18.96
C PRO A 30 3.00 15.70 -18.15
N ASP A 31 3.69 16.66 -18.77
CA ASP A 31 4.69 17.48 -18.10
C ASP A 31 4.12 18.13 -16.83
N ILE A 32 4.90 18.06 -15.74
CA ILE A 32 4.44 18.48 -14.42
C ILE A 32 4.19 19.99 -14.32
N HIS A 33 4.94 20.82 -15.04
CA HIS A 33 4.74 22.27 -15.08
C HIS A 33 3.45 22.60 -15.83
N THR A 34 3.18 21.90 -16.94
CA THR A 34 1.93 22.07 -17.68
C THR A 34 0.71 21.71 -16.83
N VAL A 35 0.81 20.61 -16.06
CA VAL A 35 -0.25 20.22 -15.11
C VAL A 35 -0.37 21.23 -13.96
N HIS A 36 0.75 21.71 -13.43
CA HIS A 36 0.77 22.74 -12.40
C HIS A 36 0.06 24.00 -12.86
N ASP A 37 0.41 24.55 -14.01
CA ASP A 37 -0.17 25.79 -14.53
C ASP A 37 -1.66 25.62 -14.79
N PHE A 38 -2.07 24.48 -15.36
CA PHE A 38 -3.48 24.14 -15.52
C PHE A 38 -4.23 24.15 -14.18
N LEU A 39 -3.70 23.48 -13.14
CA LEU A 39 -4.36 23.40 -11.83
C LEU A 39 -4.32 24.75 -11.09
N GLN A 40 -3.23 25.50 -11.19
CA GLN A 40 -3.04 26.80 -10.55
C GLN A 40 -4.00 27.85 -11.15
N ASN A 41 -4.25 27.80 -12.46
CA ASN A 41 -5.24 28.64 -13.13
C ASN A 41 -6.69 28.35 -12.69
N LEU A 42 -6.93 27.18 -12.08
CA LEU A 42 -8.24 26.82 -11.51
C LEU A 42 -8.36 27.17 -10.03
N ALA A 43 -7.24 27.36 -9.33
CA ALA A 43 -7.22 27.72 -7.94
C ALA A 43 -7.55 29.23 -7.78
N PRO A 44 -8.17 29.64 -6.65
CA PRO A 44 -8.31 31.05 -6.34
C PRO A 44 -6.93 31.70 -6.11
N ASP A 45 -6.81 33.01 -6.34
CA ASP A 45 -5.54 33.75 -6.18
C ASP A 45 -4.91 33.60 -4.78
N SER A 46 -5.73 33.34 -3.76
CA SER A 46 -5.29 33.10 -2.39
C SER A 46 -4.61 31.74 -2.18
N LEU A 47 -4.77 30.78 -3.09
CA LEU A 47 -4.26 29.42 -2.98
C LEU A 47 -3.13 29.18 -3.99
N LYS A 48 -1.91 29.04 -3.46
CA LYS A 48 -0.73 28.62 -4.25
C LYS A 48 -0.53 27.12 -4.13
N LEU A 49 -0.42 26.43 -5.26
CA LEU A 49 -0.20 24.99 -5.37
C LEU A 49 1.29 24.64 -5.41
N ASP A 50 2.01 25.06 -4.38
CA ASP A 50 3.47 24.90 -4.33
C ASP A 50 3.90 23.42 -4.36
N ASN A 51 5.03 23.17 -5.04
CA ASN A 51 5.69 21.86 -5.08
C ASN A 51 4.74 20.71 -5.50
N LEU A 52 3.99 20.93 -6.57
CA LEU A 52 3.17 19.90 -7.19
C LEU A 52 4.05 18.72 -7.63
N LYS A 53 3.70 17.52 -7.16
CA LYS A 53 4.40 16.29 -7.54
C LYS A 53 3.43 15.21 -7.97
N LEU A 54 3.86 14.38 -8.91
CA LEU A 54 3.19 13.11 -9.19
C LEU A 54 3.51 12.11 -8.06
N SER A 55 2.54 11.84 -7.19
CA SER A 55 2.74 10.99 -6.02
C SER A 55 2.35 9.52 -6.25
N TRP A 56 1.50 9.26 -7.24
CA TRP A 56 1.11 7.91 -7.63
C TRP A 56 0.71 7.83 -9.10
N ILE A 57 0.97 6.67 -9.70
CA ILE A 57 0.60 6.32 -11.07
C ILE A 57 0.15 4.88 -11.09
N LYS A 58 -0.83 4.60 -11.92
CA LYS A 58 -1.24 3.26 -12.29
C LYS A 58 -1.55 3.24 -13.77
N ASN A 59 -0.79 2.43 -14.49
CA ASN A 59 -1.07 2.10 -15.88
C ASN A 59 -1.62 0.67 -15.92
N LYS A 60 -2.73 0.44 -16.61
CA LYS A 60 -3.23 -0.91 -16.89
C LYS A 60 -3.16 -1.18 -18.39
N PRO A 61 -2.98 -2.46 -18.79
CA PRO A 61 -3.21 -2.88 -20.17
C PRO A 61 -4.55 -2.33 -20.69
N GLY A 62 -4.54 -1.68 -21.86
CA GLY A 62 -5.74 -1.05 -22.45
C GLY A 62 -5.90 0.47 -22.22
N GLY A 63 -4.87 1.16 -21.72
CA GLY A 63 -4.82 2.63 -21.70
C GLY A 63 -5.53 3.32 -20.52
N ASP A 64 -5.91 2.58 -19.47
CA ASP A 64 -6.45 3.13 -18.22
C ASP A 64 -5.30 3.69 -17.36
N LEU A 65 -4.75 4.81 -17.82
CA LEU A 65 -3.71 5.58 -17.13
C LEU A 65 -4.34 6.49 -16.07
N ARG A 66 -3.86 6.33 -14.85
CA ARG A 66 -4.34 7.00 -13.66
C ARG A 66 -3.17 7.62 -12.90
N LEU A 67 -3.34 8.86 -12.48
CA LEU A 67 -2.31 9.68 -11.87
C LEU A 67 -2.86 10.33 -10.60
N LEU A 68 -2.03 10.51 -9.59
CA LEU A 68 -2.37 11.32 -8.42
C LEU A 68 -1.30 12.39 -8.29
N TYR A 69 -1.73 13.64 -8.38
CA TYR A 69 -0.89 14.78 -8.09
C TYR A 69 -1.13 15.25 -6.66
N THR A 70 -0.06 15.72 -6.01
CA THR A 70 -0.12 16.25 -4.65
C THR A 70 0.58 17.59 -4.61
N ALA A 71 -0.12 18.65 -4.21
CA ALA A 71 0.47 19.96 -3.94
C ALA A 71 0.69 20.11 -2.43
N ARG A 72 1.81 20.72 -2.05
CA ARG A 72 2.14 20.94 -0.64
C ARG A 72 1.42 22.19 -0.15
N HIS A 73 0.70 22.04 0.94
CA HIS A 73 0.09 23.13 1.69
C HIS A 73 0.07 22.71 3.18
N LYS A 74 -0.52 23.52 4.08
CA LYS A 74 -0.70 23.12 5.50
C LYS A 74 -1.33 21.74 5.62
N GLU A 75 -2.33 21.48 4.76
CA GLU A 75 -2.86 20.16 4.46
C GLU A 75 -2.71 19.87 2.96
N PRO A 76 -2.23 18.69 2.55
CA PRO A 76 -1.94 18.41 1.14
C PRO A 76 -3.22 18.42 0.29
N TYR A 77 -3.17 19.04 -0.89
CA TYR A 77 -4.21 18.93 -1.92
C TYR A 77 -3.92 17.73 -2.81
N PHE A 78 -4.96 17.00 -3.20
CA PHE A 78 -4.86 15.84 -4.08
C PHE A 78 -5.72 16.01 -5.32
N PHE A 79 -5.12 15.79 -6.48
CA PHE A 79 -5.80 15.83 -7.77
C PHE A 79 -5.65 14.47 -8.44
N PHE A 80 -6.75 13.73 -8.52
CA PHE A 80 -6.77 12.43 -9.17
C PHE A 80 -7.05 12.62 -10.65
N ALA A 81 -6.09 12.29 -11.51
CA ALA A 81 -6.24 12.41 -12.95
C ALA A 81 -6.43 11.04 -13.62
N ARG A 82 -7.34 10.96 -14.57
CA ARG A 82 -7.60 9.77 -15.37
C ARG A 82 -7.63 10.12 -16.85
N ARG A 83 -6.85 9.40 -17.66
CA ARG A 83 -6.89 9.54 -19.11
C ARG A 83 -8.24 9.06 -19.63
N LEU A 84 -8.96 9.90 -20.34
CA LEU A 84 -10.27 9.58 -20.90
C LEU A 84 -10.44 10.24 -22.27
N PRO A 85 -11.16 9.59 -23.22
CA PRO A 85 -11.59 10.24 -24.44
C PRO A 85 -12.45 11.47 -24.15
N PHE A 86 -12.32 12.51 -24.97
CA PHE A 86 -12.95 13.82 -24.80
C PHE A 86 -14.42 13.77 -24.33
N TYR A 87 -15.27 13.09 -25.07
CA TYR A 87 -16.71 13.04 -24.77
C TYR A 87 -16.99 12.38 -23.41
N LYS A 88 -16.32 11.26 -23.13
CA LYS A 88 -16.45 10.54 -21.84
C LYS A 88 -15.95 11.39 -20.69
N GLY A 89 -14.81 12.08 -20.87
CA GLY A 89 -14.22 12.96 -19.88
C GLY A 89 -15.14 14.12 -19.50
N LYS A 90 -15.67 14.86 -20.49
CA LYS A 90 -16.62 15.95 -20.23
C LYS A 90 -17.89 15.48 -19.54
N GLN A 91 -18.50 14.39 -20.02
CA GLN A 91 -19.71 13.83 -19.41
C GLN A 91 -19.46 13.41 -17.95
N TYR A 92 -18.30 12.81 -17.67
CA TYR A 92 -17.96 12.39 -16.32
C TYR A 92 -17.73 13.59 -15.39
N ALA A 93 -17.03 14.63 -15.85
CA ALA A 93 -16.84 15.87 -15.09
C ALA A 93 -18.18 16.53 -14.72
N MET A 94 -19.10 16.66 -15.68
CA MET A 94 -20.45 17.21 -15.43
C MET A 94 -21.20 16.39 -14.38
N ARG A 95 -21.17 15.06 -14.51
CA ARG A 95 -21.83 14.15 -13.55
C ARG A 95 -21.24 14.24 -12.14
N MET A 96 -19.92 14.33 -12.02
CA MET A 96 -19.24 14.52 -10.73
C MET A 96 -19.68 15.84 -10.07
N ASN A 97 -19.68 16.94 -10.82
CA ASN A 97 -20.11 18.24 -10.30
C ASN A 97 -21.60 18.24 -9.88
N GLN A 98 -22.46 17.47 -10.55
CA GLN A 98 -23.85 17.28 -10.14
C GLN A 98 -23.98 16.45 -8.84
N ILE A 99 -23.30 15.30 -8.77
CA ILE A 99 -23.33 14.41 -7.60
C ILE A 99 -22.83 15.15 -6.35
N PHE A 100 -21.77 15.95 -6.50
CA PHE A 100 -21.15 16.67 -5.40
C PHE A 100 -21.59 18.14 -5.28
N ALA A 101 -22.68 18.56 -5.94
CA ALA A 101 -23.13 19.96 -5.97
C ALA A 101 -23.29 20.59 -4.56
N ARG A 102 -23.86 19.83 -3.61
CA ARG A 102 -23.98 20.27 -2.20
C ARG A 102 -22.63 20.36 -1.50
N ALA A 103 -21.73 19.41 -1.76
CA ALA A 103 -20.40 19.37 -1.16
C ALA A 103 -19.53 20.51 -1.68
N ILE A 104 -19.65 20.88 -2.95
CA ILE A 104 -18.98 22.03 -3.56
C ILE A 104 -19.31 23.34 -2.82
N GLN A 105 -20.53 23.50 -2.32
CA GLN A 105 -20.90 24.73 -1.61
C GLN A 105 -20.47 24.77 -0.13
N ARG A 106 -20.23 23.60 0.48
CA ARG A 106 -20.11 23.47 1.94
C ARG A 106 -18.74 22.99 2.42
N HIS A 107 -18.11 22.10 1.67
CA HIS A 107 -16.82 21.53 2.04
C HIS A 107 -15.70 22.49 1.64
N GLU A 108 -14.90 22.93 2.61
CA GLU A 108 -13.83 23.93 2.46
C GLU A 108 -13.04 23.78 1.16
N ARG A 109 -12.42 22.62 0.95
CA ARG A 109 -11.60 22.33 -0.24
C ARG A 109 -12.35 22.39 -1.57
N LEU A 110 -13.58 21.87 -1.64
CA LEU A 110 -14.32 21.85 -2.91
C LEU A 110 -14.89 23.23 -3.24
N LYS A 111 -15.19 24.01 -2.20
CA LYS A 111 -15.65 25.40 -2.31
C LYS A 111 -14.59 26.29 -2.93
N GLU A 112 -13.32 26.11 -2.57
CA GLU A 112 -12.20 26.87 -3.14
C GLU A 112 -12.11 26.76 -4.66
N PHE A 113 -12.28 25.54 -5.21
CA PHE A 113 -12.24 25.33 -6.67
C PHE A 113 -13.62 25.51 -7.34
N GLY A 114 -14.70 25.61 -6.55
CA GLY A 114 -16.07 25.66 -7.03
C GLY A 114 -16.51 24.43 -7.84
N ARG A 115 -15.81 23.30 -7.70
CA ARG A 115 -16.04 22.08 -8.49
C ARG A 115 -15.48 20.83 -7.82
N ALA A 116 -15.99 19.68 -8.23
CA ALA A 116 -15.52 18.35 -7.86
C ALA A 116 -14.65 17.72 -8.95
N ALA A 117 -14.86 18.08 -10.22
CA ALA A 117 -14.06 17.59 -11.32
C ALA A 117 -14.04 18.55 -12.52
N ILE A 118 -13.00 18.44 -13.35
CA ILE A 118 -12.89 19.10 -14.65
C ILE A 118 -12.15 18.21 -15.65
N TYR A 119 -12.53 18.29 -16.92
CA TYR A 119 -11.80 17.65 -18.01
C TYR A 119 -10.94 18.69 -18.74
N SER A 120 -9.63 18.43 -18.82
CA SER A 120 -8.71 19.21 -19.64
C SER A 120 -8.61 18.58 -21.03
N THR A 121 -8.99 19.34 -22.06
CA THR A 121 -8.90 18.92 -23.46
C THR A 121 -7.47 18.78 -23.90
N ASP A 122 -6.62 19.71 -23.48
CA ASP A 122 -5.25 19.85 -23.94
C ASP A 122 -4.37 18.76 -23.32
N LEU A 123 -4.65 18.41 -22.06
CA LEU A 123 -3.98 17.31 -21.39
C LEU A 123 -4.60 15.95 -21.75
N GLY A 124 -5.90 15.91 -22.09
CA GLY A 124 -6.63 14.65 -22.33
C GLY A 124 -6.98 13.88 -21.05
N PHE A 125 -7.04 14.58 -19.91
CA PHE A 125 -7.31 14.00 -18.59
C PHE A 125 -8.54 14.61 -17.93
N LEU A 126 -9.32 13.76 -17.27
CA LEU A 126 -10.26 14.15 -16.24
C LEU A 126 -9.50 14.31 -14.93
N PHE A 127 -9.62 15.45 -14.27
CA PHE A 127 -9.12 15.72 -12.92
C PHE A 127 -10.29 15.75 -11.93
N GLU A 128 -10.22 14.90 -10.91
CA GLU A 128 -11.11 14.85 -9.75
C GLU A 128 -10.41 15.47 -8.54
N PHE A 129 -11.14 16.29 -7.78
CA PHE A 129 -10.62 17.11 -6.68
C PHE A 129 -10.98 16.44 -5.36
N TYR A 130 -9.99 16.01 -4.59
CA TYR A 130 -10.23 15.43 -3.28
C TYR A 130 -10.92 16.43 -2.34
N PRO A 131 -11.94 16.02 -1.55
CA PRO A 131 -12.37 14.63 -1.28
C PRO A 131 -13.49 14.09 -2.19
N ALA A 132 -13.79 14.71 -3.33
CA ALA A 132 -14.81 14.21 -4.26
C ALA A 132 -14.32 12.96 -5.00
N ASP A 133 -14.60 11.80 -4.44
CA ASP A 133 -14.29 10.48 -5.00
C ASP A 133 -15.57 9.64 -5.01
N ARG A 134 -16.06 9.27 -6.19
CA ARG A 134 -17.33 8.53 -6.31
C ARG A 134 -17.26 7.12 -5.74
N CYS A 135 -16.08 6.50 -5.80
CA CYS A 135 -15.84 5.16 -5.26
C CYS A 135 -15.61 5.22 -3.74
N LEU A 136 -15.24 6.38 -3.19
CA LEU A 136 -15.15 6.62 -1.75
C LEU A 136 -16.08 7.77 -1.34
N SER A 137 -17.37 7.63 -1.65
CA SER A 137 -18.35 8.73 -1.56
C SER A 137 -18.52 9.30 -0.15
N THR A 138 -18.18 8.53 0.89
CA THR A 138 -18.25 8.96 2.28
C THR A 138 -17.11 9.89 2.68
N LEU A 139 -16.09 10.10 1.82
CA LEU A 139 -14.98 11.00 2.10
C LEU A 139 -15.43 12.42 2.41
N ILE A 140 -16.44 12.94 1.71
CA ILE A 140 -17.02 14.26 2.01
C ILE A 140 -17.41 14.39 3.48
N GLN A 141 -18.00 13.33 4.05
CA GLN A 141 -18.44 13.30 5.44
C GLN A 141 -17.27 13.00 6.39
N THR A 142 -16.39 12.06 6.04
CA THR A 142 -15.28 11.67 6.93
C THR A 142 -14.17 12.71 6.99
N THR A 143 -14.15 13.69 6.10
CA THR A 143 -13.24 14.85 6.16
C THR A 143 -13.90 16.13 6.67
N ASP A 144 -15.17 16.08 7.07
CA ASP A 144 -15.90 17.20 7.68
C ASP A 144 -15.77 17.13 9.22
N PRO A 145 -15.04 18.06 9.87
CA PRO A 145 -14.86 18.08 11.32
C PRO A 145 -16.16 18.13 12.13
N GLU A 146 -17.15 18.88 11.67
CA GLU A 146 -18.40 19.06 12.42
C GLU A 146 -19.26 17.80 12.34
N PHE A 147 -19.34 17.19 11.16
CA PHE A 147 -20.00 15.90 11.01
C PHE A 147 -19.31 14.83 11.86
N MET A 148 -17.98 14.72 11.78
CA MET A 148 -17.22 13.69 12.49
C MET A 148 -17.18 13.90 14.00
N LYS A 149 -17.29 15.13 14.50
CA LYS A 149 -17.45 15.41 15.93
C LYS A 149 -18.68 14.73 16.53
N LEU A 150 -19.82 14.82 15.86
CA LEU A 150 -21.06 14.16 16.31
C LEU A 150 -20.92 12.64 16.29
N VAL A 151 -20.39 12.10 15.18
CA VAL A 151 -20.19 10.66 15.00
C VAL A 151 -19.22 10.11 16.05
N LEU A 152 -18.07 10.76 16.27
CA LEU A 152 -17.03 10.28 17.18
C LEU A 152 -17.42 10.47 18.65
N GLN A 153 -18.15 11.53 19.00
CA GLN A 153 -18.75 11.67 20.33
C GLN A 153 -19.59 10.44 20.65
N GLN A 154 -20.55 10.09 19.78
CA GLN A 154 -21.43 8.94 19.98
C GLN A 154 -20.64 7.63 20.03
N THR A 155 -19.73 7.43 19.08
CA THR A 155 -18.94 6.21 18.93
C THR A 155 -18.06 5.93 20.15
N LEU A 156 -17.47 6.97 20.74
CA LEU A 156 -16.48 6.83 21.80
C LEU A 156 -17.05 7.09 23.21
N THR A 157 -18.34 7.41 23.35
CA THR A 157 -18.96 7.80 24.63
C THR A 157 -18.69 6.80 25.76
N GLN A 158 -18.81 5.50 25.49
CA GLN A 158 -18.53 4.46 26.49
C GLN A 158 -17.04 4.41 26.86
N LYS A 159 -16.15 4.53 25.86
CA LYS A 159 -14.70 4.44 26.04
C LYS A 159 -14.10 5.66 26.73
N THR A 160 -14.77 6.80 26.64
CA THR A 160 -14.33 8.05 27.27
C THR A 160 -15.08 8.35 28.56
N ASN A 161 -15.86 7.40 29.11
CA ASN A 161 -16.69 7.61 30.31
C ASN A 161 -17.57 8.86 30.22
N GLY A 162 -18.13 9.13 29.03
CA GLY A 162 -19.02 10.26 28.81
C GLY A 162 -18.36 11.63 28.66
N LYS A 163 -17.03 11.71 28.48
CA LYS A 163 -16.36 12.99 28.17
C LYS A 163 -17.00 13.67 26.96
N LYS A 164 -17.02 15.01 26.98
CA LYS A 164 -17.52 15.83 25.88
C LYS A 164 -16.40 16.16 24.90
N LEU A 165 -16.58 15.76 23.65
CA LEU A 165 -15.69 16.07 22.54
C LEU A 165 -15.85 17.54 22.16
N HIS A 166 -14.77 18.31 22.30
CA HIS A 166 -14.75 19.73 22.03
C HIS A 166 -14.35 20.05 20.59
N GLU A 167 -13.29 19.41 20.10
CA GLU A 167 -12.71 19.68 18.79
C GLU A 167 -12.26 18.38 18.10
N VAL A 168 -12.36 18.38 16.78
CA VAL A 168 -11.87 17.33 15.91
C VAL A 168 -11.01 17.96 14.82
N THR A 169 -9.72 17.63 14.81
CA THR A 169 -8.84 17.97 13.69
C THR A 169 -8.62 16.73 12.83
N ILE A 170 -8.74 16.87 11.51
CA ILE A 170 -8.65 15.76 10.55
C ILE A 170 -7.51 16.03 9.59
N ASN A 171 -6.57 15.09 9.47
CA ASN A 171 -5.49 15.16 8.49
C ASN A 171 -5.52 13.93 7.57
N SER A 172 -5.27 14.14 6.28
CA SER A 172 -5.21 13.05 5.31
C SER A 172 -3.82 12.42 5.29
N VAL A 173 -3.69 11.21 5.82
CA VAL A 173 -2.41 10.49 5.95
C VAL A 173 -2.04 9.79 4.65
N GLN A 174 -3.02 9.11 4.06
CA GLN A 174 -2.84 8.41 2.79
C GLN A 174 -4.14 8.40 2.03
N TYR A 175 -4.09 8.82 0.77
CA TYR A 175 -5.20 8.71 -0.16
C TYR A 175 -4.77 7.87 -1.37
N LYS A 176 -5.45 6.74 -1.59
CA LYS A 176 -5.33 5.90 -2.78
C LYS A 176 -6.66 5.98 -3.53
N PRO A 177 -6.75 6.82 -4.58
CA PRO A 177 -8.00 7.09 -5.29
C PRO A 177 -8.79 5.83 -5.59
N GLU A 178 -10.09 5.92 -5.36
CA GLU A 178 -11.09 4.88 -5.56
C GLU A 178 -10.93 3.60 -4.73
N ARG A 179 -9.87 3.50 -3.92
CA ARG A 179 -9.53 2.27 -3.20
C ARG A 179 -9.66 2.42 -1.70
N LYS A 180 -8.88 3.35 -1.13
CA LYS A 180 -8.84 3.57 0.31
C LYS A 180 -8.32 4.96 0.69
N CYS A 181 -8.77 5.46 1.83
CA CYS A 181 -8.22 6.64 2.47
C CYS A 181 -7.93 6.34 3.95
N LEU A 182 -6.81 6.84 4.47
CA LEU A 182 -6.44 6.81 5.87
C LEU A 182 -6.41 8.24 6.38
N LEU A 183 -7.24 8.53 7.38
CA LEU A 183 -7.37 9.81 8.04
C LEU A 183 -6.85 9.71 9.47
N ARG A 184 -6.12 10.73 9.92
CA ARG A 184 -5.73 10.91 11.32
C ARG A 184 -6.72 11.87 11.96
N TYR A 185 -7.33 11.45 13.05
CA TYR A 185 -8.22 12.25 13.88
C TYR A 185 -7.51 12.61 15.17
N GLN A 186 -7.34 13.90 15.41
CA GLN A 186 -6.94 14.42 16.72
C GLN A 186 -8.19 14.94 17.42
N LEU A 187 -8.49 14.33 18.56
CA LEU A 187 -9.69 14.61 19.35
C LEU A 187 -9.30 15.32 20.63
N GLU A 188 -9.90 16.47 20.87
CA GLU A 188 -9.73 17.22 22.12
C GLU A 188 -10.99 17.11 22.96
N TRP A 189 -10.87 16.48 24.12
CA TRP A 189 -11.96 16.23 25.06
C TRP A 189 -11.94 17.26 26.17
N LYS A 190 -13.11 17.58 26.74
CA LYS A 190 -13.26 18.35 27.98
C LYS A 190 -13.70 17.46 29.14
N ASN A 191 -13.39 17.92 30.36
CA ASN A 191 -13.80 17.34 31.64
C ASN A 191 -13.35 15.89 31.89
N PRO A 192 -12.06 15.62 32.19
CA PRO A 192 -10.90 16.53 32.13
C PRO A 192 -10.32 16.63 30.73
N ASP A 193 -9.62 17.73 30.48
CA ASP A 193 -8.98 18.04 29.21
C ASP A 193 -7.97 16.96 28.83
N SER A 194 -8.09 16.42 27.62
CA SER A 194 -7.18 15.40 27.12
C SER A 194 -7.20 15.36 25.60
N LYS A 195 -6.06 15.01 25.01
CA LYS A 195 -5.93 14.82 23.56
C LYS A 195 -5.78 13.33 23.26
N GLN A 196 -6.48 12.86 22.22
CA GLN A 196 -6.40 11.48 21.77
C GLN A 196 -6.25 11.42 20.26
N LEU A 197 -5.51 10.40 19.79
CA LEU A 197 -5.29 10.16 18.38
C LEU A 197 -5.94 8.85 17.96
N TYR A 198 -6.71 8.92 16.87
CA TYR A 198 -7.29 7.76 16.21
C TYR A 198 -7.03 7.82 14.70
N TYR A 199 -7.07 6.67 14.06
CA TYR A 199 -6.98 6.56 12.61
C TYR A 199 -8.27 5.99 12.05
N GLY A 200 -8.87 6.69 11.09
CA GLY A 200 -10.00 6.18 10.32
C GLY A 200 -9.56 5.69 8.96
N LYS A 201 -9.84 4.42 8.64
CA LYS A 201 -9.55 3.85 7.33
C LYS A 201 -10.85 3.61 6.58
N ILE A 202 -11.01 4.27 5.44
CA ILE A 202 -12.22 4.24 4.59
C ILE A 202 -11.97 3.36 3.38
N PHE A 203 -12.76 2.30 3.20
CA PHE A 203 -12.68 1.37 2.06
C PHE A 203 -13.88 0.40 2.02
N HIS A 204 -14.16 -0.16 0.83
CA HIS A 204 -15.36 -0.97 0.58
C HIS A 204 -15.50 -2.24 1.43
N LYS A 205 -14.39 -2.94 1.71
CA LYS A 205 -14.39 -4.23 2.44
C LYS A 205 -14.18 -4.08 3.94
N VAL A 206 -14.54 -2.93 4.51
CA VAL A 206 -14.20 -2.57 5.89
C VAL A 206 -14.68 -3.58 6.92
N ARG A 207 -15.91 -4.11 6.78
CA ARG A 207 -16.47 -5.07 7.74
C ARG A 207 -15.66 -6.37 7.81
N GLN A 208 -15.25 -6.90 6.65
CA GLN A 208 -14.50 -8.16 6.56
C GLN A 208 -13.12 -8.01 7.21
N VAL A 209 -12.43 -6.91 6.93
CA VAL A 209 -11.12 -6.60 7.51
C VAL A 209 -11.23 -6.29 9.01
N PHE A 210 -12.26 -5.57 9.44
CA PHE A 210 -12.45 -5.23 10.85
C PHE A 210 -12.67 -6.46 11.72
N VAL A 211 -13.51 -7.42 11.26
CA VAL A 211 -13.73 -8.70 11.97
C VAL A 211 -12.41 -9.48 12.11
N LYS A 212 -11.58 -9.49 11.06
CA LYS A 212 -10.26 -10.13 11.09
C LYS A 212 -9.37 -9.51 12.18
N LYS A 213 -9.32 -8.17 12.24
CA LYS A 213 -8.53 -7.43 13.23
C LYS A 213 -9.01 -7.65 14.65
N ILE A 214 -10.32 -7.70 14.89
CA ILE A 214 -10.88 -8.01 16.22
C ILE A 214 -10.40 -9.38 16.69
N ARG A 215 -10.48 -10.41 15.83
CA ARG A 215 -10.00 -11.75 16.18
C ARG A 215 -8.51 -11.75 16.52
N ILE A 216 -7.69 -11.11 15.68
CA ILE A 216 -6.24 -10.99 15.95
C ILE A 216 -6.03 -10.29 17.29
N PHE A 217 -6.67 -9.13 17.49
CA PHE A 217 -6.53 -8.31 18.70
C PHE A 217 -6.93 -9.04 19.99
N GLN A 218 -8.01 -9.81 19.96
CA GLN A 218 -8.46 -10.58 21.12
C GLN A 218 -7.46 -11.65 21.57
N HIS A 219 -6.71 -12.21 20.62
CA HIS A 219 -5.69 -13.23 20.89
C HIS A 219 -4.27 -12.64 20.98
N TRP A 220 -4.11 -11.33 20.80
CA TRP A 220 -2.82 -10.65 20.83
C TRP A 220 -2.44 -10.21 22.26
N GLN A 221 -1.63 -11.01 22.95
CA GLN A 221 -1.21 -10.72 24.33
C GLN A 221 0.30 -10.92 24.50
N ASN A 222 0.92 -10.09 25.35
CA ASN A 222 2.32 -10.21 25.78
C ASN A 222 3.34 -10.35 24.63
N SER A 223 3.11 -9.66 23.51
CA SER A 223 4.01 -9.66 22.36
C SER A 223 4.95 -8.46 22.34
N VAL A 224 6.10 -8.62 21.69
CA VAL A 224 7.01 -7.53 21.32
C VAL A 224 6.32 -6.47 20.44
N PHE A 225 5.35 -6.88 19.61
CA PHE A 225 4.56 -5.93 18.84
C PHE A 225 3.34 -5.43 19.61
N LYS A 226 3.13 -4.12 19.59
CA LYS A 226 1.82 -3.50 19.77
C LYS A 226 1.10 -3.44 18.44
N ILE A 227 -0.21 -3.66 18.46
CA ILE A 227 -1.05 -3.56 17.26
C ILE A 227 -2.18 -2.56 17.51
N PRO A 228 -2.66 -1.83 16.47
CA PRO A 228 -3.76 -0.90 16.62
C PRO A 228 -5.02 -1.60 17.14
N GLU A 229 -5.61 -1.07 18.20
CA GLU A 229 -6.88 -1.55 18.70
C GLU A 229 -7.98 -1.24 17.67
N PRO A 230 -8.77 -2.23 17.22
CA PRO A 230 -9.95 -2.01 16.41
C PRO A 230 -11.09 -1.41 17.24
N VAL A 231 -11.09 -0.08 17.37
CA VAL A 231 -11.98 0.67 18.29
C VAL A 231 -13.43 0.61 17.86
N ALA A 232 -13.73 0.83 16.58
CA ALA A 232 -15.10 0.83 16.09
C ALA A 232 -15.19 0.55 14.59
N LEU A 233 -16.29 -0.08 14.19
CA LEU A 233 -16.73 -0.15 12.80
C LEU A 233 -17.87 0.84 12.59
N LEU A 234 -17.76 1.68 11.57
CA LEU A 234 -18.78 2.65 11.15
C LEU A 234 -19.26 2.26 9.74
N PRO A 235 -20.23 1.33 9.62
CA PRO A 235 -20.64 0.78 8.32
C PRO A 235 -21.19 1.84 7.37
N GLY A 236 -21.98 2.79 7.87
CA GLY A 236 -22.55 3.88 7.07
C GLY A 236 -21.51 4.81 6.44
N LEU A 237 -20.27 4.80 6.96
CA LEU A 237 -19.14 5.58 6.45
C LEU A 237 -18.11 4.73 5.71
N ASN A 238 -18.33 3.41 5.60
CA ASN A 238 -17.33 2.43 5.13
C ASN A 238 -15.98 2.59 5.86
N MET A 239 -16.03 2.89 7.16
CA MET A 239 -14.87 3.29 7.95
C MET A 239 -14.64 2.37 9.14
N GLU A 240 -13.39 2.00 9.38
CA GLU A 240 -12.94 1.46 10.67
C GLU A 240 -12.17 2.54 11.42
N LEU A 241 -12.33 2.58 12.73
CA LEU A 241 -11.60 3.45 13.64
C LEU A 241 -10.61 2.61 14.43
N LEU A 242 -9.35 3.03 14.42
CA LEU A 242 -8.22 2.33 15.05
C LEU A 242 -7.54 3.25 16.07
N SER A 243 -7.01 2.68 17.16
CA SER A 243 -6.15 3.45 18.06
C SER A 243 -4.83 3.82 17.37
N SER A 244 -4.17 4.86 17.88
CA SER A 244 -2.83 5.24 17.42
C SER A 244 -1.76 4.32 17.99
N ILE A 245 -0.80 3.93 17.16
CA ILE A 245 0.45 3.31 17.59
C ILE A 245 1.58 4.33 17.35
N PRO A 246 2.37 4.69 18.39
CA PRO A 246 3.49 5.61 18.23
C PRO A 246 4.63 4.96 17.45
N GLY A 247 5.57 5.78 16.99
CA GLY A 247 6.82 5.34 16.40
C GLY A 247 7.05 5.79 14.96
N THR A 248 8.28 5.55 14.52
CA THR A 248 8.76 5.85 13.17
C THR A 248 8.75 4.59 12.32
N HIS A 249 8.36 4.69 11.04
CA HIS A 249 8.46 3.56 10.12
C HIS A 249 9.88 3.01 10.05
N LEU A 250 10.04 1.70 10.20
CA LEU A 250 11.33 1.00 10.18
C LEU A 250 12.18 1.36 8.95
N SER A 251 11.55 1.53 7.79
CA SER A 251 12.22 1.98 6.55
C SER A 251 13.03 3.28 6.65
N ARG A 252 12.82 4.10 7.68
CA ARG A 252 13.56 5.36 7.92
C ARG A 252 14.73 5.19 8.89
N LEU A 253 14.90 4.02 9.46
CA LEU A 253 15.85 3.76 10.54
C LEU A 253 17.01 2.85 10.11
N CYS A 254 17.07 2.47 8.83
CA CYS A 254 18.08 1.54 8.32
C CYS A 254 19.53 2.04 8.35
N THR A 255 19.75 3.31 8.73
CA THR A 255 21.07 3.89 8.93
C THR A 255 21.47 3.97 10.40
N GLN A 256 20.66 3.43 11.31
CA GLN A 256 20.96 3.41 12.75
C GLN A 256 21.79 2.17 13.11
N ASP A 257 22.74 2.32 14.03
CA ASP A 257 23.65 1.24 14.42
C ASP A 257 22.91 0.05 15.06
N ASN A 258 21.80 0.29 15.75
CA ASN A 258 20.97 -0.75 16.38
C ASN A 258 19.95 -1.39 15.42
N PHE A 259 20.00 -1.10 14.11
CA PHE A 259 19.07 -1.67 13.13
C PHE A 259 19.11 -3.22 13.06
N PRO A 260 20.26 -3.90 13.17
CA PRO A 260 20.31 -5.35 13.31
C PRO A 260 19.54 -5.87 14.53
N ASP A 261 19.69 -5.23 15.69
CA ASP A 261 18.96 -5.61 16.92
C ASP A 261 17.44 -5.46 16.76
N ILE A 262 17.00 -4.38 16.11
CA ILE A 262 15.60 -4.17 15.77
C ILE A 262 15.10 -5.31 14.86
N CYS A 263 15.89 -5.71 13.87
CA CYS A 263 15.56 -6.82 12.96
C CYS A 263 15.47 -8.18 13.68
N SER A 264 16.36 -8.47 14.64
CA SER A 264 16.23 -9.64 15.51
C SER A 264 14.92 -9.62 16.30
N ARG A 265 14.57 -8.49 16.93
CA ARG A 265 13.32 -8.35 17.69
C ARG A 265 12.06 -8.50 16.82
N ILE A 266 12.12 -8.04 15.56
CA ILE A 266 11.06 -8.23 14.57
C ILE A 266 10.85 -9.73 14.27
N ALA A 267 11.94 -10.51 14.18
CA ALA A 267 11.83 -11.97 14.00
C ALA A 267 11.11 -12.64 15.17
N SER A 268 11.45 -12.26 16.41
CA SER A 268 10.77 -12.75 17.61
C SER A 268 9.28 -12.41 17.60
N GLY A 269 8.93 -11.16 17.30
CA GLY A 269 7.53 -10.74 17.19
C GLY A 269 6.76 -11.44 16.06
N LEU A 270 7.42 -11.78 14.95
CA LEU A 270 6.81 -12.55 13.86
C LEU A 270 6.52 -14.00 14.29
N LEU A 271 7.43 -14.63 15.04
CA LEU A 271 7.22 -15.96 15.60
C LEU A 271 6.05 -15.99 16.59
N GLU A 272 5.94 -14.96 17.44
CA GLU A 272 4.78 -14.76 18.32
C GLU A 272 3.49 -14.62 17.50
N PHE A 273 3.54 -13.88 16.38
CA PHE A 273 2.39 -13.74 15.49
C PHE A 273 1.91 -15.06 14.93
N GLN A 274 2.84 -15.86 14.45
CA GLN A 274 2.57 -17.18 13.85
C GLN A 274 2.07 -18.21 14.88
N LYS A 275 2.38 -18.01 16.17
CA LYS A 275 1.91 -18.87 17.27
C LYS A 275 0.61 -18.39 17.91
N THR A 276 0.07 -17.25 17.48
CA THR A 276 -1.17 -16.72 18.03
C THR A 276 -2.33 -17.69 17.74
N PRO A 277 -3.12 -18.09 18.76
CA PRO A 277 -4.17 -19.10 18.61
C PRO A 277 -5.43 -18.49 17.96
N VAL A 278 -5.28 -17.92 16.77
CA VAL A 278 -6.35 -17.28 16.00
C VAL A 278 -6.59 -18.04 14.70
N THR A 279 -7.86 -18.27 14.37
CA THR A 279 -8.25 -18.78 13.05
C THR A 279 -8.86 -17.65 12.21
N LEU A 280 -8.16 -17.31 11.12
CA LEU A 280 -8.60 -16.30 10.17
C LEU A 280 -9.54 -16.92 9.12
N PRO A 281 -10.51 -16.14 8.60
CA PRO A 281 -11.47 -16.66 7.61
C PRO A 281 -10.84 -16.91 6.24
N ASP A 282 -9.78 -16.17 5.89
CA ASP A 282 -9.05 -16.34 4.66
C ASP A 282 -8.02 -17.47 4.84
N MET A 283 -8.02 -18.46 3.94
CA MET A 283 -7.03 -19.53 3.89
C MET A 283 -6.52 -19.64 2.46
N ARG A 284 -5.19 -19.60 2.28
CA ARG A 284 -4.61 -19.78 0.95
C ARG A 284 -4.32 -21.24 0.67
N ARG A 285 -4.78 -21.70 -0.49
CA ARG A 285 -4.47 -23.04 -0.99
C ARG A 285 -3.25 -23.00 -1.90
N ILE A 286 -2.50 -24.10 -1.94
CA ILE A 286 -1.37 -24.26 -2.84
C ILE A 286 -1.74 -23.98 -4.30
N SER A 287 -2.91 -24.45 -4.75
CA SER A 287 -3.39 -24.24 -6.11
C SER A 287 -3.62 -22.76 -6.44
N GLU A 288 -4.08 -21.98 -5.47
CA GLU A 288 -4.29 -20.54 -5.61
C GLU A 288 -2.96 -19.78 -5.64
N GLU A 289 -1.97 -20.20 -4.84
CA GLU A 289 -0.64 -19.61 -4.82
C GLU A 289 0.10 -19.88 -6.14
N ILE A 290 0.08 -21.11 -6.63
CA ILE A 290 0.67 -21.49 -7.93
C ILE A 290 -0.03 -20.78 -9.09
N SER A 291 -1.37 -20.72 -9.07
CA SER A 291 -2.14 -20.04 -10.10
C SER A 291 -1.79 -18.55 -10.17
N GLN A 292 -1.66 -17.88 -9.01
CA GLN A 292 -1.20 -16.50 -8.93
C GLN A 292 0.23 -16.35 -9.45
N LEU A 293 1.18 -17.16 -8.95
CA LEU A 293 2.58 -17.17 -9.41
C LEU A 293 2.70 -17.27 -10.93
N LYS A 294 2.00 -18.22 -11.55
CA LYS A 294 1.98 -18.37 -13.01
C LYS A 294 1.34 -17.18 -13.71
N SER A 295 0.23 -16.66 -13.17
CA SER A 295 -0.48 -15.53 -13.75
C SER A 295 0.38 -14.27 -13.83
N TRP A 296 0.96 -13.83 -12.71
CA TRP A 296 1.79 -12.63 -12.72
C TRP A 296 3.19 -12.89 -13.30
N GLY A 297 3.69 -14.13 -13.23
CA GLY A 297 4.94 -14.53 -13.88
C GLY A 297 4.87 -14.41 -15.41
N ASN A 298 3.74 -14.83 -16.01
CA ASN A 298 3.48 -14.64 -17.43
C ASN A 298 3.36 -13.15 -17.81
N GLU A 299 2.67 -12.36 -16.98
CA GLU A 299 2.62 -10.90 -17.17
C GLU A 299 4.02 -10.27 -17.10
N PHE A 300 4.86 -10.76 -16.18
CA PHE A 300 6.23 -10.29 -16.04
C PHE A 300 7.09 -10.61 -17.26
N ALA A 301 7.01 -11.84 -17.77
CA ALA A 301 7.74 -12.28 -18.95
C ALA A 301 7.33 -11.51 -20.21
N LEU A 302 6.03 -11.19 -20.34
CA LEU A 302 5.53 -10.31 -21.41
C LEU A 302 6.06 -8.88 -21.27
N PHE A 303 6.21 -8.38 -20.05
CA PHE A 303 6.74 -7.05 -19.78
C PHE A 303 8.26 -6.96 -20.02
N TRP A 304 9.02 -8.01 -19.71
CA TRP A 304 10.48 -8.04 -19.85
C TRP A 304 10.95 -9.18 -20.78
N PRO A 305 10.73 -9.08 -22.11
CA PRO A 305 11.01 -10.17 -23.05
C PRO A 305 12.45 -10.69 -23.01
N GLN A 306 13.43 -9.80 -22.79
CA GLN A 306 14.84 -10.20 -22.68
C GLN A 306 15.10 -11.14 -21.49
N GLN A 307 14.29 -11.04 -20.41
CA GLN A 307 14.39 -11.87 -19.22
C GLN A 307 13.33 -12.99 -19.16
N ALA A 308 12.44 -13.08 -20.16
CA ALA A 308 11.36 -14.07 -20.18
C ALA A 308 11.84 -15.52 -19.97
N PRO A 309 12.94 -16.01 -20.59
CA PRO A 309 13.43 -17.36 -20.34
C PRO A 309 13.81 -17.60 -18.88
N LEU A 310 14.45 -16.62 -18.23
CA LEU A 310 14.80 -16.71 -16.81
C LEU A 310 13.54 -16.69 -15.93
N ILE A 311 12.62 -15.75 -16.17
CA ILE A 311 11.37 -15.62 -15.42
C ILE A 311 10.57 -16.94 -15.46
N HIS A 312 10.40 -17.54 -16.65
CA HIS A 312 9.69 -18.83 -16.77
C HIS A 312 10.39 -19.94 -15.98
N ARG A 313 11.73 -20.07 -16.07
CA ARG A 313 12.48 -21.06 -15.29
C ARG A 313 12.30 -20.88 -13.79
N LEU A 314 12.32 -19.64 -13.29
CA LEU A 314 12.11 -19.35 -11.87
C LEU A 314 10.68 -19.70 -11.44
N VAL A 315 9.67 -19.34 -12.24
CA VAL A 315 8.26 -19.69 -12.00
C VAL A 315 8.07 -21.21 -11.93
N ASP A 316 8.67 -21.96 -12.85
CA ASP A 316 8.56 -23.42 -12.88
C ASP A 316 9.25 -24.06 -11.68
N ARG A 317 10.45 -23.59 -11.32
CA ARG A 317 11.19 -24.09 -10.15
C ARG A 317 10.48 -23.79 -8.85
N LEU A 318 9.98 -22.57 -8.67
CA LEU A 318 9.17 -22.20 -7.51
C LEU A 318 7.89 -23.03 -7.44
N THR A 319 7.23 -23.26 -8.57
CA THR A 319 6.06 -24.14 -8.64
C THR A 319 6.40 -25.56 -8.18
N GLY A 320 7.52 -26.12 -8.66
CA GLY A 320 8.02 -27.44 -8.24
C GLY A 320 8.27 -27.53 -6.74
N ASN A 321 8.98 -26.55 -6.16
CA ASN A 321 9.25 -26.50 -4.73
C ASN A 321 7.97 -26.42 -3.89
N LEU A 322 7.01 -25.58 -4.30
CA LEU A 322 5.72 -25.44 -3.60
C LEU A 322 4.91 -26.74 -3.64
N LEU A 323 4.89 -27.45 -4.79
CA LEU A 323 4.22 -28.75 -4.93
C LEU A 323 4.85 -29.84 -4.08
N GLN A 324 6.18 -29.84 -3.95
CA GLN A 324 6.88 -30.83 -3.13
C GLN A 324 6.66 -30.62 -1.63
N ARG A 325 6.58 -29.36 -1.19
CA ARG A 325 6.54 -29.05 0.24
C ARG A 325 5.61 -27.88 0.55
N TRP A 326 4.36 -28.22 0.81
CA TRP A 326 3.37 -27.33 1.39
C TRP A 326 3.20 -27.66 2.88
N PRO A 327 3.21 -26.67 3.78
CA PRO A 327 3.08 -26.96 5.21
C PRO A 327 1.74 -27.63 5.51
N SER A 328 1.81 -28.68 6.33
CA SER A 328 0.66 -29.46 6.77
C SER A 328 -0.24 -28.69 7.73
N LEU A 329 0.32 -27.75 8.49
CA LEU A 329 -0.39 -26.89 9.44
C LEU A 329 -0.22 -25.41 9.05
N PRO A 330 -1.30 -24.71 8.68
CA PRO A 330 -1.24 -23.28 8.40
C PRO A 330 -1.19 -22.47 9.69
N THR A 331 -0.40 -21.39 9.69
CA THR A 331 -0.33 -20.41 10.77
C THR A 331 -0.99 -19.10 10.34
N PRO A 332 -1.28 -18.17 11.26
CA PRO A 332 -1.52 -16.78 10.90
C PRO A 332 -0.33 -16.23 10.11
N VAL A 333 -0.62 -15.64 8.95
CA VAL A 333 0.33 -14.94 8.07
C VAL A 333 -0.15 -13.50 7.93
N HIS A 334 0.73 -12.53 8.14
CA HIS A 334 0.43 -11.11 8.02
C HIS A 334 0.09 -10.78 6.56
N GLY A 335 0.84 -11.34 5.61
CA GLY A 335 0.55 -11.32 4.18
C GLY A 335 0.98 -10.04 3.46
N ASP A 336 1.52 -9.08 4.21
CA ASP A 336 2.16 -7.86 3.71
C ASP A 336 3.25 -7.40 4.70
N PHE A 337 4.07 -8.34 5.19
CA PHE A 337 5.04 -8.09 6.25
C PHE A 337 6.29 -7.39 5.66
N HIS A 338 6.35 -6.06 5.79
CA HIS A 338 7.43 -5.25 5.24
C HIS A 338 7.76 -4.03 6.10
N VAL A 339 8.93 -3.43 5.85
CA VAL A 339 9.55 -2.32 6.61
C VAL A 339 8.71 -1.02 6.77
N ALA A 340 7.58 -0.90 6.09
CA ALA A 340 6.67 0.26 6.23
C ALA A 340 5.39 -0.09 6.99
N ASN A 341 5.15 -1.37 7.28
CA ASN A 341 4.11 -1.84 8.18
C ASN A 341 4.63 -2.08 9.61
N ILE A 342 5.90 -1.74 9.87
CA ILE A 342 6.53 -1.80 11.19
C ILE A 342 6.88 -0.38 11.64
N LEU A 343 6.47 -0.04 12.86
CA LEU A 343 6.80 1.19 13.57
C LEU A 343 7.76 0.87 14.71
N VAL A 344 8.69 1.78 15.00
CA VAL A 344 9.66 1.65 16.09
C VAL A 344 9.56 2.89 16.98
N ASP A 345 9.34 2.67 18.27
CA ASP A 345 9.27 3.69 19.31
C ASP A 345 10.13 3.22 20.48
N ASP A 346 11.39 3.64 20.50
CA ASP A 346 12.43 3.15 21.40
C ASP A 346 12.46 1.61 21.47
N ASN A 347 12.08 1.06 22.64
CA ASN A 347 12.04 -0.36 22.90
C ASN A 347 10.71 -1.02 22.54
N GLN A 348 9.79 -0.33 21.86
CA GLN A 348 8.50 -0.91 21.44
C GLN A 348 8.37 -0.97 19.93
N LEU A 349 7.88 -2.11 19.43
CA LEU A 349 7.57 -2.28 18.02
C LEU A 349 6.06 -2.16 17.81
N GLY A 350 5.66 -1.53 16.71
CA GLY A 350 4.29 -1.49 16.24
C GLY A 350 4.14 -2.30 14.96
N LEU A 351 3.12 -3.15 14.86
CA LEU A 351 2.75 -3.82 13.61
C LEU A 351 1.39 -3.31 13.13
N ILE A 352 1.30 -2.91 11.87
CA ILE A 352 0.11 -2.30 11.27
C ILE A 352 -0.27 -2.96 9.93
N ASP A 353 -1.47 -2.66 9.44
CA ASP A 353 -2.03 -3.12 8.15
C ASP A 353 -2.33 -4.62 7.99
N PHE A 354 -3.07 -5.17 8.95
CA PHE A 354 -3.60 -6.54 8.95
C PHE A 354 -4.69 -6.85 7.89
N GLU A 355 -4.82 -6.05 6.83
CA GLU A 355 -5.87 -6.27 5.81
C GLU A 355 -5.65 -7.56 5.02
N ASN A 356 -4.38 -7.90 4.78
CA ASN A 356 -3.97 -9.01 3.95
C ASN A 356 -3.74 -10.31 4.73
N CYS A 357 -4.06 -10.39 6.02
CA CYS A 357 -3.74 -11.59 6.80
C CYS A 357 -4.60 -12.80 6.40
N PHE A 358 -4.02 -14.00 6.45
CA PHE A 358 -4.69 -15.26 6.13
C PHE A 358 -4.04 -16.41 6.90
N MET A 359 -4.67 -17.59 6.86
CA MET A 359 -4.08 -18.85 7.33
C MET A 359 -3.25 -19.48 6.20
N GLY A 360 -1.95 -19.68 6.42
CA GLY A 360 -1.08 -20.25 5.39
C GLY A 360 0.36 -20.51 5.85
N PRO A 361 1.28 -20.69 4.89
CA PRO A 361 2.69 -20.95 5.17
C PRO A 361 3.40 -19.80 5.92
N PRO A 362 4.00 -20.04 7.12
CA PRO A 362 4.64 -18.98 7.91
C PRO A 362 5.83 -18.31 7.19
N ALA A 363 6.52 -19.07 6.34
CA ALA A 363 7.67 -18.59 5.58
C ALA A 363 7.34 -17.46 4.58
N ILE A 364 6.06 -17.23 4.26
CA ILE A 364 5.64 -16.12 3.39
C ILE A 364 6.07 -14.76 3.97
N ASP A 365 5.83 -14.52 5.26
CA ASP A 365 6.19 -13.23 5.87
C ASP A 365 7.70 -13.06 6.00
N VAL A 366 8.44 -14.16 6.20
CA VAL A 366 9.91 -14.16 6.25
C VAL A 366 10.49 -13.78 4.88
N GLY A 367 9.99 -14.41 3.81
CA GLY A 367 10.38 -14.09 2.45
C GLY A 367 10.05 -12.64 2.08
N SER A 368 8.86 -12.16 2.46
CA SER A 368 8.44 -10.79 2.25
C SER A 368 9.39 -9.80 2.94
N PHE A 369 9.72 -10.03 4.22
CA PHE A 369 10.61 -9.14 4.96
C PHE A 369 12.04 -9.16 4.43
N TYR A 370 12.58 -10.35 4.12
CA TYR A 370 13.88 -10.53 3.47
C TYR A 370 13.99 -9.70 2.19
N ALA A 371 13.06 -9.89 1.25
CA ALA A 371 13.07 -9.19 -0.02
C ALA A 371 12.92 -7.68 0.15
N GLN A 372 12.18 -7.23 1.19
CA GLN A 372 12.00 -5.82 1.50
C GLN A 372 13.22 -5.18 2.15
N LEU A 373 14.02 -5.93 2.92
CA LEU A 373 15.33 -5.47 3.40
C LEU A 373 16.33 -5.33 2.25
N LYS A 374 16.42 -6.32 1.35
CA LYS A 374 17.26 -6.21 0.13
C LYS A 374 16.82 -5.05 -0.78
N LEU A 375 15.51 -4.84 -0.89
CA LEU A 375 14.99 -3.70 -1.65
C LEU A 375 15.22 -2.36 -0.94
N LEU A 376 15.23 -2.34 0.39
CA LEU A 376 15.56 -1.15 1.18
C LEU A 376 17.03 -0.77 1.01
N SER A 377 17.95 -1.74 1.14
CA SER A 377 19.39 -1.53 0.94
C SER A 377 19.70 -1.00 -0.47
N LEU A 378 19.03 -1.51 -1.51
CA LEU A 378 19.12 -0.97 -2.86
C LEU A 378 18.60 0.47 -2.99
N LYS A 379 17.52 0.82 -2.28
CA LYS A 379 16.95 2.19 -2.34
C LYS A 379 17.81 3.21 -1.61
N THR A 380 18.47 2.82 -0.52
CA THR A 380 19.19 3.74 0.36
C THR A 380 20.68 3.77 0.07
N CYS A 381 21.27 2.61 -0.21
CA CYS A 381 22.72 2.43 -0.34
C CYS A 381 23.15 2.01 -1.75
N LYS A 382 22.20 1.78 -2.67
CA LYS A 382 22.44 1.28 -4.04
C LYS A 382 23.16 -0.09 -4.09
N GLN A 383 23.21 -0.80 -2.97
CA GLN A 383 23.87 -2.10 -2.85
C GLN A 383 22.97 -3.04 -2.05
N HIS A 384 22.64 -4.20 -2.63
CA HIS A 384 21.73 -5.15 -2.01
C HIS A 384 22.27 -5.74 -0.71
N THR A 385 23.59 -5.81 -0.55
CA THR A 385 24.28 -6.37 0.63
C THR A 385 24.43 -5.38 1.79
N ALA A 386 24.04 -4.11 1.62
CA ALA A 386 24.33 -3.07 2.62
C ALA A 386 23.59 -3.25 3.96
N LEU A 387 22.59 -4.15 4.02
CA LEU A 387 21.85 -4.48 5.25
C LEU A 387 21.99 -5.98 5.60
N ASP A 388 23.02 -6.67 5.12
CA ASP A 388 23.17 -8.12 5.30
C ASP A 388 23.32 -8.51 6.77
N GLU A 389 23.99 -7.69 7.58
CA GLU A 389 24.03 -7.90 9.03
C GLU A 389 22.62 -7.92 9.64
N SER A 390 21.75 -7.02 9.21
CA SER A 390 20.36 -6.96 9.68
C SER A 390 19.49 -8.10 9.13
N VAL A 391 19.76 -8.54 7.89
CA VAL A 391 19.15 -9.72 7.30
C VAL A 391 19.53 -10.98 8.09
N HIS A 392 20.81 -11.16 8.41
CA HIS A 392 21.29 -12.27 9.22
C HIS A 392 20.70 -12.22 10.64
N ALA A 393 20.72 -11.06 11.30
CA ALA A 393 20.13 -10.91 12.64
C ALA A 393 18.64 -11.34 12.68
N PHE A 394 17.86 -10.97 11.66
CA PHE A 394 16.47 -11.42 11.51
C PHE A 394 16.39 -12.93 11.24
N LEU A 395 17.12 -13.43 10.24
CA LEU A 395 17.06 -14.83 9.82
C LEU A 395 17.57 -15.79 10.90
N ASP A 396 18.67 -15.49 11.59
CA ASP A 396 19.25 -16.33 12.64
C ASP A 396 18.30 -16.46 13.83
N THR A 397 17.68 -15.33 14.22
CA THR A 397 16.68 -15.31 15.29
C THR A 397 15.45 -16.13 14.90
N TYR A 398 14.95 -15.95 13.68
CA TYR A 398 13.77 -16.68 13.18
C TYR A 398 14.06 -18.19 13.06
N GLN A 399 15.16 -18.55 12.41
CA GLN A 399 15.54 -19.93 12.14
C GLN A 399 15.72 -20.71 13.44
N THR A 400 16.34 -20.12 14.47
CA THR A 400 16.55 -20.77 15.78
C THR A 400 15.24 -21.28 16.40
N HIS A 401 14.12 -20.59 16.19
CA HIS A 401 12.88 -20.84 16.93
C HIS A 401 11.67 -21.28 16.07
N CYS A 402 11.84 -21.31 14.74
CA CYS A 402 10.79 -21.76 13.83
C CYS A 402 10.76 -23.30 13.70
N GLU A 403 9.62 -23.83 13.26
CA GLU A 403 9.47 -25.25 12.96
C GLU A 403 10.40 -25.69 11.80
N PRO A 404 10.91 -26.94 11.81
CA PRO A 404 11.80 -27.44 10.75
C PRO A 404 11.23 -27.34 9.34
N ASP A 405 9.92 -27.58 9.17
CA ASP A 405 9.24 -27.47 7.88
C ASP A 405 9.25 -26.02 7.37
N ALA A 406 8.97 -25.05 8.25
CA ALA A 406 9.04 -23.64 7.93
C ALA A 406 10.48 -23.23 7.54
N ARG A 407 11.48 -23.69 8.33
CA ARG A 407 12.90 -23.44 8.08
C ARG A 407 13.34 -23.91 6.70
N SER A 408 12.97 -25.13 6.33
CA SER A 408 13.35 -25.73 5.05
C SER A 408 12.79 -24.99 3.82
N MET A 409 11.70 -24.22 4.01
CA MET A 409 11.04 -23.49 2.94
C MET A 409 11.47 -22.03 2.81
N LEU A 410 12.33 -21.54 3.71
CA LEU A 410 12.78 -20.14 3.69
C LEU A 410 13.43 -19.74 2.35
N PRO A 411 14.34 -20.54 1.74
CA PRO A 411 14.91 -20.21 0.43
C PRO A 411 13.85 -20.03 -0.65
N THR A 412 12.86 -20.94 -0.71
CA THR A 412 11.76 -20.87 -1.70
C THR A 412 10.95 -19.58 -1.54
N TYR A 413 10.54 -19.22 -0.33
CA TYR A 413 9.72 -18.02 -0.11
C TYR A 413 10.51 -16.71 -0.21
N CYS A 414 11.80 -16.70 0.13
CA CYS A 414 12.68 -15.55 -0.10
C CYS A 414 12.90 -15.33 -1.61
N ALA A 415 13.16 -16.40 -2.37
CA ALA A 415 13.28 -16.32 -3.82
C ALA A 415 11.98 -15.87 -4.50
N LEU A 416 10.83 -16.43 -4.09
CA LEU A 416 9.51 -16.01 -4.56
C LEU A 416 9.28 -14.53 -4.30
N SER A 417 9.61 -14.06 -3.10
CA SER A 417 9.42 -12.66 -2.72
C SER A 417 10.37 -11.72 -3.46
N CYS A 418 11.59 -12.17 -3.76
CA CYS A 418 12.53 -11.40 -4.61
C CYS A 418 11.99 -11.28 -6.04
N LEU A 419 11.49 -12.38 -6.62
CA LEU A 419 10.85 -12.36 -7.94
C LEU A 419 9.61 -11.46 -7.95
N TRP A 420 8.78 -11.52 -6.91
CA TRP A 420 7.64 -10.62 -6.73
C TRP A 420 8.08 -9.15 -6.63
N CYS A 421 9.16 -8.86 -5.91
CA CYS A 421 9.71 -7.50 -5.83
C CYS A 421 10.21 -7.00 -7.19
N ALA A 422 10.85 -7.85 -8.00
CA ALA A 422 11.25 -7.52 -9.37
C ALA A 422 10.03 -7.17 -10.23
N TYR A 423 9.04 -8.05 -10.25
CA TYR A 423 7.74 -7.82 -10.89
C TYR A 423 7.10 -6.50 -10.44
N TYR A 424 7.07 -6.26 -9.12
CA TYR A 424 6.46 -5.08 -8.53
C TYR A 424 7.16 -3.78 -8.94
N GLN A 425 8.50 -3.76 -9.00
CA GLN A 425 9.24 -2.60 -9.51
C GLN A 425 8.87 -2.29 -10.95
N CYS A 426 8.79 -3.32 -11.80
CA CYS A 426 8.49 -3.20 -13.22
C CYS A 426 7.05 -2.79 -13.53
N LEU A 427 6.05 -3.51 -13.01
CA LEU A 427 4.67 -3.37 -13.45
C LEU A 427 3.80 -2.51 -12.53
N LEU A 428 4.17 -2.42 -11.24
CA LEU A 428 3.36 -1.73 -10.24
C LEU A 428 3.97 -0.39 -9.78
N ARG A 429 5.25 -0.16 -10.03
CA ARG A 429 5.95 1.11 -9.76
C ARG A 429 7.06 1.47 -10.78
N PRO A 430 6.79 1.50 -12.11
CA PRO A 430 7.80 1.80 -13.13
C PRO A 430 8.37 3.23 -13.10
N VAL A 431 8.16 4.00 -12.02
CA VAL A 431 8.28 5.47 -12.02
C VAL A 431 9.25 6.04 -11.02
N LYS A 432 9.93 5.19 -10.27
CA LYS A 432 10.96 5.63 -9.33
C LYS A 432 12.33 5.45 -9.99
N PRO A 433 13.21 6.46 -9.97
CA PRO A 433 14.57 6.33 -10.51
C PRO A 433 15.25 5.03 -10.07
N GLY A 434 15.92 4.33 -11.00
CA GLY A 434 16.57 3.03 -10.77
C GLY A 434 15.62 1.85 -10.55
N TRP A 435 14.35 1.93 -10.97
CA TRP A 435 13.40 0.82 -10.79
C TRP A 435 13.80 -0.43 -11.58
N LEU A 436 14.33 -0.27 -12.80
CA LEU A 436 14.72 -1.38 -13.67
C LEU A 436 15.97 -2.08 -13.15
N GLU A 437 16.98 -1.30 -12.75
CA GLU A 437 18.18 -1.81 -12.09
C GLU A 437 17.84 -2.62 -10.82
N ARG A 438 16.96 -2.05 -9.96
CA ARG A 438 16.46 -2.80 -8.79
C ARG A 438 15.73 -4.06 -9.19
N ALA A 439 14.90 -4.03 -10.23
CA ALA A 439 14.19 -5.21 -10.69
C ALA A 439 15.15 -6.30 -11.18
N HIS A 440 16.22 -5.92 -11.88
CA HIS A 440 17.26 -6.83 -12.34
C HIS A 440 17.94 -7.53 -11.15
N ILE A 441 18.42 -6.76 -10.17
CA ILE A 441 19.09 -7.30 -9.00
C ILE A 441 18.16 -8.22 -8.20
N MET A 442 16.89 -7.85 -8.02
CA MET A 442 15.92 -8.71 -7.32
C MET A 442 15.62 -10.02 -8.09
N LEU A 443 15.68 -9.99 -9.43
CA LEU A 443 15.53 -11.19 -10.27
C LEU A 443 16.74 -12.12 -10.10
N GLU A 444 17.96 -11.57 -10.16
CA GLU A 444 19.21 -12.32 -9.94
C GLU A 444 19.28 -12.93 -8.53
N LEU A 445 18.82 -12.19 -7.51
CA LEU A 445 18.72 -12.72 -6.14
C LEU A 445 17.78 -13.92 -6.05
N SER A 446 16.63 -13.87 -6.74
CA SER A 446 15.71 -15.01 -6.81
C SER A 446 16.38 -16.23 -7.43
N GLU A 447 17.11 -16.04 -8.54
CA GLU A 447 17.85 -17.11 -9.19
C GLU A 447 18.94 -17.71 -8.30
N ARG A 448 19.78 -16.86 -7.69
CA ARG A 448 20.87 -17.29 -6.81
C ARG A 448 20.36 -18.10 -5.63
N ILE A 449 19.33 -17.61 -4.92
CA ILE A 449 18.74 -18.30 -3.77
C ILE A 449 18.22 -19.68 -4.18
N LEU A 450 17.56 -19.78 -5.33
CA LEU A 450 17.11 -21.08 -5.79
C LEU A 450 18.29 -21.99 -6.14
N GLN A 451 19.35 -21.48 -6.77
CA GLN A 451 20.53 -22.27 -7.15
C GLN A 451 21.31 -22.81 -5.94
N THR A 452 21.58 -21.97 -4.94
CA THR A 452 22.49 -22.32 -3.83
C THR A 452 21.74 -22.70 -2.55
N GLY A 453 20.51 -22.24 -2.37
CA GLY A 453 19.78 -22.35 -1.10
C GLY A 453 20.23 -21.35 -0.03
N GLU A 454 21.21 -20.48 -0.34
CA GLU A 454 21.78 -19.50 0.58
C GLU A 454 20.95 -18.22 0.59
N LEU A 455 20.76 -17.64 1.78
CA LEU A 455 19.95 -16.43 2.04
C LEU A 455 20.81 -15.23 2.40
#